data_AF-A0A382TPV8-F1
#
_entry.id   AF-A0A382TPV8-F1
#
_cell.length_a   1.000
_cell.length_b   1.000
_cell.length_c   1.000
_cell.angle_alpha   90.00
_cell.angle_beta   90.00
_cell.angle_gamma   90.00
#
_symmetry.space_group_name_H-M   'P 1'
#
loop_
_entity.id
_entity.type
_entity.pdbx_description
1 polymer ?
#
loop_
_entity_poly.entity_id
_entity_poly.type
_entity_poly.pdbx_seq_one_letter_code
_entity_poly.pdbx_strand_id
1 'polypeptide(L)'
;MDSRWQSLDRLSLAAQRALTLNQENTAWYIESGRLAIAVSHSRAEEAVGWRHRLFSVGEGALVLPLEPRPEDPTLTLVGIAEAPVRAIRIPLDQVTDQLRDHGISLSGALDPWVRGFSALIGSMSGVDRSTGVSERIPPEGQVSVALGTRLDLSKDTTVLLKAVSGKIGLAGLPDILLDPESGVMPIASGVVIEAITEHCGFEIH
;
A
#
# COMPACT_ATOMS: atom_id res chain seq x y z
N MET A 1 19.80 18.07 16.69
CA MET A 1 18.66 18.64 15.94
C MET A 1 19.02 18.53 14.47
N ASP A 2 18.63 17.43 13.82
CA ASP A 2 19.05 17.12 12.45
C ASP A 2 18.34 17.99 11.43
N SER A 3 19.15 18.70 10.63
CA SER A 3 18.77 19.71 9.65
C SER A 3 18.35 19.15 8.28
N ARG A 4 18.08 17.84 8.17
CA ARG A 4 18.08 17.15 6.86
C ARG A 4 16.72 17.03 6.16
N TRP A 5 15.62 17.22 6.90
CA TRP A 5 14.26 17.27 6.36
C TRP A 5 13.79 18.69 5.96
N GLN A 6 14.67 19.71 6.01
CA GLN A 6 14.26 21.12 6.01
C GLN A 6 13.55 21.60 4.73
N SER A 7 13.76 20.91 3.60
CA SER A 7 13.11 21.25 2.34
C SER A 7 11.75 20.59 2.14
N LEU A 8 11.35 19.65 3.01
CA LEU A 8 10.09 18.91 2.86
C LEU A 8 9.00 19.46 3.76
N ASP A 9 7.77 19.46 3.23
CA ASP A 9 6.60 19.93 3.95
C ASP A 9 6.30 19.03 5.15
N ARG A 10 6.32 19.63 6.34
CA ARG A 10 6.00 18.96 7.60
C ARG A 10 4.58 19.30 8.02
N LEU A 11 3.85 18.27 8.42
CA LEU A 11 2.51 18.38 8.94
C LEU A 11 2.48 17.95 10.41
N SER A 12 1.84 18.77 11.24
CA SER A 12 1.48 18.41 12.61
C SER A 12 -0.03 18.24 12.71
N LEU A 13 -0.47 17.07 13.13
CA LEU A 13 -1.87 16.73 13.33
C LEU A 13 -2.14 16.57 14.83
N ALA A 14 -3.10 17.31 15.35
CA ALA A 14 -3.63 17.04 16.69
C ALA A 14 -4.39 15.70 16.69
N ALA A 15 -4.54 15.10 17.87
CA ALA A 15 -5.32 13.87 18.02
C ALA A 15 -6.75 14.06 17.48
N GLN A 16 -7.30 12.98 16.91
CA GLN A 16 -8.61 12.90 16.25
C GLN A 16 -8.76 13.75 14.98
N ARG A 17 -7.72 14.45 14.53
CA ARG A 17 -7.72 15.12 13.23
C ARG A 17 -7.45 14.12 12.12
N ALA A 18 -8.11 14.34 10.99
CA ALA A 18 -7.95 13.54 9.79
C ALA A 18 -6.98 14.21 8.80
N LEU A 19 -6.29 13.39 8.04
CA LEU A 19 -5.45 13.72 6.90
C LEU A 19 -5.95 12.92 5.70
N THR A 20 -6.23 13.59 4.59
CA THR A 20 -6.52 12.94 3.31
C THR A 20 -5.23 12.34 2.74
N LEU A 21 -5.25 11.05 2.40
CA LEU A 21 -4.07 10.31 1.93
C LEU A 21 -4.08 10.09 0.41
N ASN A 22 -5.15 10.49 -0.30
CA ASN A 22 -5.33 10.28 -1.74
C ASN A 22 -4.65 11.33 -2.62
N GLN A 23 -3.67 12.04 -2.08
CA GLN A 23 -2.98 13.07 -2.84
C GLN A 23 -2.08 12.39 -3.87
N GLU A 24 -2.35 12.65 -5.15
CA GLU A 24 -1.53 12.14 -6.24
C GLU A 24 -0.06 12.45 -6.00
N ASN A 25 0.79 11.48 -6.37
CA ASN A 25 2.23 11.60 -6.32
C ASN A 25 2.81 11.94 -4.92
N THR A 26 2.08 11.66 -3.83
CA THR A 26 2.48 12.03 -2.47
C THR A 26 2.50 10.82 -1.53
N ALA A 27 3.65 10.53 -0.93
CA ALA A 27 3.76 9.65 0.24
C ALA A 27 3.86 10.46 1.54
N TRP A 28 3.50 9.82 2.65
CA TRP A 28 3.59 10.39 3.99
C TRP A 28 4.49 9.54 4.87
N TYR A 29 5.61 10.08 5.34
CA TYR A 29 6.45 9.43 6.33
C TYR A 29 6.06 9.88 7.73
N ILE A 30 5.80 8.92 8.63
CA ILE A 30 5.37 9.21 10.01
C ILE A 30 6.60 9.38 10.89
N GLU A 31 6.96 10.63 11.17
CA GLU A 31 8.09 10.99 12.04
C GLU A 31 7.79 10.67 13.51
N SER A 32 6.53 10.82 13.95
CA SER A 32 6.11 10.40 15.30
C SER A 32 4.60 10.28 15.40
N GLY A 33 4.15 9.49 16.37
CA GLY A 33 2.72 9.25 16.65
C GLY A 33 2.17 8.03 15.91
N ARG A 34 0.84 7.95 15.81
CA ARG A 34 0.14 6.84 15.15
C ARG A 34 -1.08 7.35 14.36
N LEU A 35 -1.23 6.86 13.14
CA LEU A 35 -2.38 7.07 12.29
C LEU A 35 -3.22 5.80 12.20
N ALA A 36 -4.52 5.91 12.45
CA ALA A 36 -5.51 4.93 12.04
C ALA A 36 -5.87 5.18 10.58
N ILE A 37 -5.66 4.18 9.72
CA ILE A 37 -5.99 4.23 8.31
C ILE A 37 -7.45 3.83 8.16
N ALA A 38 -8.22 4.64 7.46
CA ALA A 38 -9.64 4.44 7.26
C ALA A 38 -10.07 4.82 5.84
N VAL A 39 -11.17 4.26 5.37
CA VAL A 39 -11.90 4.78 4.20
C VAL A 39 -13.07 5.64 4.66
N SER A 40 -13.31 6.72 3.92
CA SER A 40 -14.37 7.70 4.14
C SER A 40 -14.91 8.16 2.80
N HIS A 41 -16.08 8.77 2.74
CA HIS A 41 -16.43 9.59 1.58
C HIS A 41 -15.75 10.95 1.67
N SER A 42 -15.56 11.61 0.54
CA SER A 42 -15.02 12.96 0.41
C SER A 42 -16.04 13.92 -0.18
N ARG A 43 -15.94 15.18 0.21
CA ARG A 43 -16.67 16.30 -0.40
C ARG A 43 -15.75 17.51 -0.42
N ALA A 44 -15.50 18.07 -1.61
CA ALA A 44 -14.54 19.16 -1.78
C ALA A 44 -13.16 18.85 -1.17
N GLU A 45 -12.63 17.66 -1.46
CA GLU A 45 -11.30 17.18 -1.00
C GLU A 45 -11.17 16.93 0.51
N GLU A 46 -12.24 17.14 1.27
CA GLU A 46 -12.30 16.85 2.70
C GLU A 46 -13.08 15.57 2.99
N ALA A 47 -12.58 14.79 3.95
CA ALA A 47 -13.23 13.56 4.39
C ALA A 47 -14.48 13.82 5.26
N VAL A 48 -15.63 13.34 4.79
CA VAL A 48 -16.94 13.55 5.42
C VAL A 48 -17.63 12.23 5.75
N GLY A 49 -18.49 12.28 6.78
CA GLY A 49 -19.38 11.18 7.12
C GLY A 49 -18.72 10.06 7.91
N TRP A 50 -19.24 8.85 7.73
CA TRP A 50 -18.79 7.67 8.45
C TRP A 50 -17.45 7.16 7.94
N ARG A 51 -16.64 6.63 8.85
CA ARG A 51 -15.27 6.18 8.57
C ARG A 51 -15.13 4.73 8.98
N HIS A 52 -14.70 3.90 8.04
CA HIS A 52 -14.36 2.51 8.31
C HIS A 52 -12.88 2.40 8.57
N ARG A 53 -12.52 2.07 9.81
CA ARG A 53 -11.13 1.78 10.15
C ARG A 53 -10.68 0.50 9.44
N LEU A 54 -9.51 0.56 8.82
CA LEU A 54 -8.86 -0.56 8.15
C LEU A 54 -7.74 -1.14 9.02
N PHE A 55 -6.72 -0.35 9.32
CA PHE A 55 -5.55 -0.75 10.11
C PHE A 55 -4.87 0.49 10.71
N SER A 56 -3.64 0.36 11.23
CA SER A 56 -2.90 1.50 11.78
C SER A 56 -1.42 1.40 11.51
N VAL A 57 -0.79 2.56 11.37
CA VAL A 57 0.63 2.73 11.13
C VAL A 57 1.21 3.73 12.13
N GLY A 58 2.42 3.45 12.59
CA GLY A 58 3.11 4.26 13.60
C GLY A 58 4.33 4.98 13.04
N GLU A 59 5.11 5.52 13.96
CA GLU A 59 6.45 6.06 13.69
C GLU A 59 7.29 5.14 12.81
N GLY A 60 8.00 5.73 11.85
CA GLY A 60 8.85 5.04 10.90
C GLY A 60 8.12 4.52 9.66
N ALA A 61 6.78 4.54 9.63
CA ALA A 61 6.02 4.07 8.49
C ALA A 61 6.01 5.07 7.33
N LEU A 62 6.13 4.57 6.11
CA LEU A 62 5.83 5.26 4.87
C LEU A 62 4.44 4.84 4.39
N VAL A 63 3.54 5.81 4.35
CA VAL A 63 2.16 5.67 3.88
C VAL A 63 2.10 6.07 2.42
N LEU A 64 1.69 5.14 1.56
CA LEU A 64 1.51 5.38 0.14
C LEU A 64 0.08 5.85 -0.15
N PRO A 65 -0.12 6.68 -1.19
CA PRO A 65 -1.46 7.04 -1.62
C PRO A 65 -2.16 5.83 -2.22
N LEU A 66 -3.49 5.76 -2.09
CA LEU A 66 -4.32 4.85 -2.86
C LEU A 66 -5.29 5.70 -3.69
N GLU A 67 -5.20 5.55 -5.00
CA GLU A 67 -6.14 6.20 -5.90
C GLU A 67 -7.52 5.54 -5.78
N PRO A 68 -8.60 6.32 -5.62
CA PRO A 68 -9.93 5.77 -5.66
C PRO A 68 -10.24 5.25 -7.06
N ARG A 69 -11.05 4.18 -7.13
CA ARG A 69 -11.50 3.68 -8.42
C ARG A 69 -12.31 4.75 -9.14
N PRO A 70 -12.24 4.83 -10.48
CA PRO A 70 -13.06 5.75 -11.27
C PRO A 70 -14.58 5.59 -11.01
N GLU A 71 -14.99 4.40 -10.59
CA GLU A 71 -16.38 4.01 -10.31
C GLU A 71 -16.96 4.66 -9.03
N ASP A 72 -16.11 4.98 -8.05
CA ASP A 72 -16.50 5.72 -6.85
C ASP A 72 -15.44 6.79 -6.53
N PRO A 73 -15.48 7.93 -7.24
CA PRO A 73 -14.52 9.01 -7.04
C PRO A 73 -14.71 9.71 -5.69
N THR A 74 -15.78 9.38 -4.95
CA THR A 74 -16.05 9.98 -3.64
C THR A 74 -15.33 9.25 -2.52
N LEU A 75 -14.95 7.98 -2.72
CA LEU A 75 -14.21 7.23 -1.71
C LEU A 75 -12.82 7.83 -1.52
N THR A 76 -12.41 8.04 -0.27
CA THR A 76 -11.08 8.55 0.08
C THR A 76 -10.46 7.75 1.20
N LEU A 77 -9.16 7.52 1.10
CA LEU A 77 -8.34 7.02 2.20
C LEU A 77 -7.94 8.19 3.10
N VAL A 78 -8.04 7.98 4.40
CA VAL A 78 -7.73 8.98 5.41
C VAL A 78 -6.91 8.39 6.53
N GLY A 79 -5.96 9.18 7.03
CA GLY A 79 -5.25 8.91 8.27
C GLY A 79 -5.89 9.71 9.40
N ILE A 80 -6.37 9.04 10.44
CA ILE A 80 -6.90 9.67 11.66
C ILE A 80 -5.83 9.59 12.74
N ALA A 81 -5.39 10.74 13.24
CA ALA A 81 -4.39 10.81 14.31
C ALA A 81 -4.96 10.22 15.61
N GLU A 82 -4.43 9.08 16.07
CA GLU A 82 -4.86 8.48 17.34
C GLU A 82 -4.26 9.21 18.56
N ALA A 83 -3.08 9.78 18.34
CA ALA A 83 -2.36 10.69 19.22
C ALA A 83 -1.81 11.85 18.36
N PRO A 84 -1.23 12.91 18.92
CA PRO A 84 -0.54 13.92 18.12
C PRO A 84 0.48 13.26 17.17
N VAL A 85 0.39 13.59 15.88
CA VAL A 85 1.22 13.01 14.82
C VAL A 85 2.06 14.09 14.18
N ARG A 86 3.32 13.77 13.89
CA ARG A 86 4.15 14.52 12.94
C ARG A 86 4.38 13.64 11.73
N ALA A 87 4.05 14.18 10.56
CA ALA A 87 4.23 13.51 9.28
C ALA A 87 5.02 14.42 8.33
N ILE A 88 5.78 13.80 7.45
CA ILE A 88 6.56 14.47 6.40
C ILE A 88 5.94 14.08 5.07
N ARG A 89 5.59 15.09 4.29
CA ARG A 89 5.11 14.89 2.92
C ARG A 89 6.32 14.68 2.01
N ILE A 90 6.33 13.60 1.25
CA ILE A 90 7.42 13.24 0.33
C ILE A 90 6.83 12.98 -1.06
N PRO A 91 7.27 13.70 -2.11
CA PRO A 91 6.95 13.34 -3.49
C PRO A 91 7.39 11.91 -3.79
N LEU A 92 6.54 11.10 -4.46
CA LEU A 92 6.85 9.66 -4.68
C LEU A 92 8.17 9.45 -5.42
N ASP A 93 8.48 10.30 -6.39
CA ASP A 93 9.73 10.30 -7.16
C ASP A 93 10.98 10.57 -6.32
N GLN A 94 10.82 11.11 -5.11
CA GLN A 94 11.92 11.45 -4.20
C GLN A 94 12.02 10.51 -2.99
N VAL A 95 11.05 9.61 -2.78
CA VAL A 95 10.99 8.74 -1.59
C VAL A 95 12.28 7.98 -1.34
N THR A 96 12.80 7.30 -2.36
CA THR A 96 13.98 6.44 -2.22
C THR A 96 15.21 7.24 -1.80
N ASP A 97 15.44 8.39 -2.43
CA ASP A 97 16.58 9.25 -2.14
C ASP A 97 16.45 9.87 -0.74
N GLN A 98 15.25 10.38 -0.39
CA GLN A 98 14.99 11.00 0.91
C GLN A 98 15.16 10.02 2.06
N LEU A 99 14.65 8.79 1.96
CA LEU A 99 14.83 7.79 3.01
C LEU A 99 16.31 7.38 3.15
N ARG A 100 17.00 7.18 2.03
CA ARG A 100 18.42 6.80 2.01
C ARG A 100 19.30 7.87 2.67
N ASP A 101 19.07 9.14 2.38
CA ASP A 101 19.83 10.26 2.96
C ASP A 101 19.67 10.37 4.49
N HIS A 102 18.61 9.76 5.03
CA HIS A 102 18.32 9.67 6.46
C HIS A 102 18.68 8.30 7.06
N GLY A 103 19.31 7.41 6.30
CA GLY A 103 19.70 6.07 6.76
C GLY A 103 18.51 5.14 7.02
N ILE A 104 17.35 5.44 6.45
CA ILE A 104 16.13 4.65 6.58
C ILE A 104 16.03 3.71 5.38
N SER A 105 15.82 2.42 5.62
CA SER A 105 15.57 1.47 4.53
C SER A 105 14.14 1.64 4.00
N LEU A 106 13.98 1.64 2.68
CA LEU A 106 12.67 1.70 2.02
C LEU A 106 11.76 0.56 2.47
N SER A 107 12.29 -0.66 2.52
CA SER A 107 11.56 -1.85 2.98
C SER A 107 11.12 -1.72 4.44
N GLY A 108 11.98 -1.22 5.32
CA GLY A 108 11.64 -1.00 6.73
C GLY A 108 10.54 0.05 6.91
N ALA A 109 10.57 1.11 6.08
CA ALA A 109 9.55 2.14 6.13
C ALA A 109 8.20 1.66 5.56
N LEU A 110 8.20 0.85 4.49
CA LEU A 110 6.97 0.33 3.89
C LEU A 110 6.32 -0.81 4.67
N ASP A 111 7.10 -1.61 5.40
CA ASP A 111 6.62 -2.85 6.04
C ASP A 111 5.35 -2.65 6.93
N PRO A 112 5.24 -1.62 7.79
CA PRO A 112 4.03 -1.40 8.58
C PRO A 112 2.78 -1.14 7.73
N TRP A 113 2.92 -0.37 6.64
CA TRP A 113 1.83 -0.07 5.73
C TRP A 113 1.37 -1.33 4.99
N VAL A 114 2.33 -2.07 4.45
CA VAL A 114 2.06 -3.24 3.62
C VAL A 114 1.52 -4.40 4.46
N ARG A 115 2.06 -4.66 5.66
CA ARG A 115 1.48 -5.63 6.60
C ARG A 115 0.03 -5.30 6.95
N GLY A 116 -0.27 -4.03 7.23
CA GLY A 116 -1.63 -3.58 7.56
C GLY A 116 -2.60 -3.80 6.40
N PHE A 117 -2.18 -3.42 5.19
CA PHE A 117 -2.98 -3.60 3.98
C PHE A 117 -3.18 -5.07 3.61
N SER A 118 -2.13 -5.90 3.72
CA SER A 118 -2.24 -7.34 3.47
C SER A 118 -3.08 -8.07 4.52
N ALA A 119 -3.03 -7.66 5.79
CA ALA A 119 -3.93 -8.19 6.82
C ALA A 119 -5.40 -7.85 6.52
N LEU A 120 -5.66 -6.63 6.03
CA LEU A 120 -6.99 -6.22 5.57
C LEU A 120 -7.46 -7.13 4.42
N ILE A 121 -6.64 -7.30 3.38
CA ILE A 121 -6.91 -8.22 2.27
C ILE A 121 -7.23 -9.62 2.81
N GLY A 122 -6.34 -10.21 3.59
CA GLY A 122 -6.52 -11.56 4.12
C GLY A 122 -7.74 -11.72 5.05
N SER A 123 -8.22 -10.65 5.68
CA SER A 123 -9.46 -10.66 6.48
C SER A 123 -10.73 -10.62 5.63
N MET A 124 -10.66 -10.06 4.42
CA MET A 124 -11.76 -10.00 3.46
C MET A 124 -11.83 -11.28 2.63
N SER A 125 -10.67 -11.87 2.32
CA SER A 125 -10.59 -13.13 1.61
C SER A 125 -10.87 -14.29 2.56
N GLY A 126 -12.07 -14.89 2.48
CA GLY A 126 -12.36 -16.21 3.07
C GLY A 126 -11.62 -17.35 2.35
N VAL A 127 -10.36 -17.13 1.97
CA VAL A 127 -9.57 -18.03 1.12
C VAL A 127 -9.21 -19.27 1.91
N ASP A 128 -9.87 -20.35 1.55
CA ASP A 128 -9.45 -21.69 1.90
C ASP A 128 -8.10 -21.97 1.22
N ARG A 129 -7.01 -21.73 1.98
CA ARG A 129 -5.60 -21.87 1.53
C ARG A 129 -5.22 -23.30 1.13
N SER A 130 -6.17 -24.24 1.16
CA SER A 130 -5.96 -25.68 1.02
C SER A 130 -6.02 -26.18 -0.44
N THR A 131 -6.41 -25.36 -1.41
CA THR A 131 -6.70 -25.82 -2.78
C THR A 131 -5.85 -25.12 -3.85
N GLY A 132 -4.54 -25.39 -3.89
CA GLY A 132 -3.71 -24.99 -5.04
C GLY A 132 -2.23 -25.18 -4.81
N VAL A 133 -1.52 -25.68 -5.83
CA VAL A 133 -0.05 -25.63 -5.87
C VAL A 133 0.34 -24.16 -6.00
N SER A 134 0.92 -23.59 -4.95
CA SER A 134 1.44 -22.23 -4.98
C SER A 134 2.91 -22.26 -5.35
N GLU A 135 3.27 -21.58 -6.43
CA GLU A 135 4.67 -21.36 -6.78
C GLU A 135 5.24 -20.21 -5.94
N ARG A 136 6.52 -20.30 -5.61
CA ARG A 136 7.18 -19.29 -4.79
C ARG A 136 7.67 -18.17 -5.69
N ILE A 137 7.27 -16.94 -5.38
CA ILE A 137 7.68 -15.76 -6.13
C ILE A 137 9.19 -15.48 -5.88
N PRO A 138 10.02 -15.25 -6.92
CA PRO A 138 11.38 -14.77 -6.74
C PRO A 138 11.41 -13.37 -6.12
N PRO A 139 12.45 -13.00 -5.36
CA PRO A 139 12.47 -11.74 -4.60
C PRO A 139 12.51 -10.48 -5.47
N GLU A 140 12.95 -10.58 -6.73
CA GLU A 140 13.04 -9.47 -7.69
C GLU A 140 13.00 -10.02 -9.14
N GLY A 141 12.67 -9.15 -10.09
CA GLY A 141 12.75 -9.44 -11.52
C GLY A 141 11.42 -9.74 -12.19
N GLN A 142 11.49 -10.15 -13.47
CA GLN A 142 10.31 -10.47 -14.27
C GLN A 142 9.89 -11.92 -14.11
N VAL A 143 8.59 -12.13 -13.91
CA VAL A 143 7.96 -13.44 -13.77
C VAL A 143 6.85 -13.54 -14.79
N SER A 144 6.78 -14.68 -15.48
CA SER A 144 5.67 -15.04 -16.36
C SER A 144 4.99 -16.28 -15.82
N VAL A 145 3.66 -16.23 -15.73
CA VAL A 145 2.84 -17.32 -15.21
C VAL A 145 1.67 -17.62 -16.14
N ALA A 146 1.26 -18.88 -16.11
CA ALA A 146 0.08 -19.36 -16.84
C ALA A 146 -1.21 -19.05 -16.05
N LEU A 147 -2.34 -19.03 -16.75
CA LEU A 147 -3.67 -18.90 -16.15
C LEU A 147 -3.87 -19.88 -14.98
N GLY A 148 -4.41 -19.37 -13.88
CA GLY A 148 -4.72 -20.17 -12.69
C GLY A 148 -3.51 -20.54 -11.84
N THR A 149 -2.29 -20.15 -12.23
CA THR A 149 -1.12 -20.27 -11.35
C THR A 149 -1.34 -19.37 -10.15
N ARG A 150 -1.23 -19.97 -8.96
CA ARG A 150 -1.22 -19.27 -7.68
C ARG A 150 0.20 -19.07 -7.22
N LEU A 151 0.46 -17.89 -6.68
CA LEU A 151 1.78 -17.46 -6.28
C LEU A 151 1.73 -16.99 -4.84
N ASP A 152 2.67 -17.48 -4.03
CA ASP A 152 2.84 -17.08 -2.64
C ASP A 152 4.20 -16.40 -2.45
N LEU A 153 4.19 -15.38 -1.59
CA LEU A 153 5.40 -14.70 -1.17
C LEU A 153 6.06 -15.46 -0.03
N SER A 154 7.38 -15.37 0.05
CA SER A 154 8.10 -15.87 1.22
C SER A 154 7.55 -15.23 2.50
N LYS A 155 7.49 -16.00 3.60
CA LYS A 155 7.06 -15.48 4.91
C LYS A 155 7.84 -14.22 5.27
N ASP A 156 7.12 -13.23 5.82
CA ASP A 156 7.66 -11.94 6.27
C ASP A 156 8.35 -11.12 5.16
N THR A 157 7.96 -11.32 3.90
CA THR A 157 8.46 -10.54 2.75
C THR A 157 7.38 -9.60 2.23
N THR A 158 7.79 -8.39 1.85
CA THR A 158 6.99 -7.41 1.13
C THR A 158 7.68 -7.13 -0.19
N VAL A 159 6.95 -7.18 -1.31
CA VAL A 159 7.47 -6.86 -2.65
C VAL A 159 6.60 -5.84 -3.35
N LEU A 160 7.17 -5.10 -4.28
CA LEU A 160 6.43 -4.21 -5.17
C LEU A 160 6.15 -4.93 -6.48
N LEU A 161 4.88 -5.23 -6.75
CA LEU A 161 4.45 -5.96 -7.93
C LEU A 161 3.85 -5.02 -8.96
N LYS A 162 4.33 -5.09 -10.20
CA LYS A 162 3.76 -4.39 -11.34
C LYS A 162 3.36 -5.40 -12.39
N ALA A 163 2.09 -5.41 -12.81
CA ALA A 163 1.71 -6.19 -13.99
C ALA A 163 2.37 -5.57 -15.24
N VAL A 164 3.01 -6.40 -16.05
CA VAL A 164 3.60 -5.99 -17.34
C VAL A 164 2.82 -6.56 -18.52
N SER A 165 2.06 -7.63 -18.31
CA SER A 165 1.12 -8.18 -19.30
C SER A 165 0.02 -8.99 -18.63
N GLY A 166 -1.15 -9.06 -19.28
CA GLY A 166 -2.30 -9.79 -18.76
C GLY A 166 -2.95 -9.14 -17.55
N LYS A 167 -3.73 -9.92 -16.80
CA LYS A 167 -4.39 -9.49 -15.57
C LYS A 167 -4.09 -10.43 -14.41
N ILE A 168 -3.73 -9.83 -13.28
CA ILE A 168 -3.35 -10.52 -12.06
C ILE A 168 -4.39 -10.18 -11.00
N GLY A 169 -5.03 -11.20 -10.45
CA GLY A 169 -5.98 -11.07 -9.36
C GLY A 169 -5.34 -11.34 -8.01
N LEU A 170 -6.01 -10.87 -6.96
CA LEU A 170 -5.75 -11.34 -5.61
C LEU A 170 -6.74 -12.46 -5.28
N ALA A 171 -6.25 -13.63 -4.90
CA ALA A 171 -7.10 -14.77 -4.62
C ALA A 171 -8.10 -14.44 -3.50
N GLY A 172 -9.37 -14.76 -3.75
CA GLY A 172 -10.49 -14.44 -2.86
C GLY A 172 -10.95 -12.99 -2.86
N LEU A 173 -10.36 -12.13 -3.70
CA LEU A 173 -10.81 -10.77 -3.98
C LEU A 173 -10.92 -10.58 -5.50
N PRO A 174 -11.96 -11.16 -6.14
CA PRO A 174 -12.10 -11.18 -7.60
C PRO A 174 -12.20 -9.77 -8.22
N ASP A 175 -12.58 -8.78 -7.41
CA ASP A 175 -12.73 -7.40 -7.86
C ASP A 175 -11.39 -6.64 -7.87
N ILE A 176 -10.32 -7.15 -7.23
CA ILE A 176 -9.00 -6.52 -7.22
C ILE A 176 -8.15 -7.15 -8.31
N LEU A 177 -7.99 -6.41 -9.40
CA LEU A 177 -7.21 -6.79 -10.56
C LEU A 177 -6.08 -5.78 -10.77
N LEU A 178 -4.90 -6.30 -11.05
CA LEU A 178 -3.73 -5.57 -11.52
C LEU A 178 -3.55 -5.87 -13.00
N ASP A 179 -3.46 -4.81 -13.78
CA ASP A 179 -3.13 -4.83 -15.20
C ASP A 179 -1.97 -3.85 -15.48
N PRO A 180 -1.44 -3.77 -16.71
CA PRO A 180 -0.31 -2.90 -17.01
C PRO A 180 -0.55 -1.41 -16.77
N GLU A 181 -1.81 -0.97 -16.62
CA GLU A 181 -2.18 0.41 -16.34
C GLU A 181 -2.31 0.69 -14.83
N SER A 182 -2.45 -0.35 -14.01
CA SER A 182 -2.70 -0.27 -12.55
C SER A 182 -1.51 0.22 -11.71
N GLY A 183 -0.34 0.44 -12.33
CA GLY A 183 0.87 0.88 -11.64
C GLY A 183 1.52 -0.20 -10.78
N VAL A 184 2.32 0.24 -9.79
CA VAL A 184 3.05 -0.65 -8.88
C VAL A 184 2.23 -0.84 -7.60
N MET A 185 1.93 -2.09 -7.23
CA MET A 185 1.19 -2.43 -6.03
C MET A 185 2.06 -3.18 -5.01
N PRO A 186 2.13 -2.73 -3.75
CA PRO A 186 2.82 -3.47 -2.71
C PRO A 186 2.02 -4.72 -2.30
N ILE A 187 2.70 -5.87 -2.22
CA ILE A 187 2.14 -7.16 -1.80
C ILE A 187 2.97 -7.73 -0.65
N ALA A 188 2.34 -8.05 0.48
CA ALA A 188 3.00 -8.73 1.60
C ALA A 188 2.73 -10.24 1.62
N SER A 189 3.58 -10.94 2.37
CA SER A 189 3.41 -12.34 2.72
C SER A 189 1.99 -12.63 3.26
N GLY A 190 1.34 -13.65 2.71
CA GLY A 190 -0.03 -14.03 3.05
C GLY A 190 -1.09 -13.54 2.05
N VAL A 191 -0.73 -12.70 1.08
CA VAL A 191 -1.55 -12.42 -0.10
C VAL A 191 -1.20 -13.44 -1.18
N VAL A 192 -2.21 -14.17 -1.67
CA VAL A 192 -2.04 -15.11 -2.78
C VAL A 192 -2.41 -14.39 -4.07
N ILE A 193 -1.49 -14.41 -5.02
CA ILE A 193 -1.67 -13.80 -6.33
C ILE A 193 -2.12 -14.89 -7.31
N GLU A 194 -3.06 -14.57 -8.20
CA GLU A 194 -3.60 -15.50 -9.19
C GLU A 194 -3.58 -14.90 -10.60
N ALA A 195 -3.04 -15.64 -11.56
CA ALA A 195 -3.12 -15.25 -12.96
C ALA A 195 -4.56 -15.42 -13.48
N ILE A 196 -5.15 -14.35 -14.03
CA ILE A 196 -6.55 -14.33 -14.50
C ILE A 196 -6.65 -14.41 -16.03
N THR A 197 -5.53 -14.22 -16.75
CA THR A 197 -5.45 -14.37 -18.21
C THR A 197 -4.41 -15.41 -18.61
N GLU A 198 -4.51 -15.94 -19.84
CA GLU A 198 -3.66 -17.03 -20.37
C GLU A 198 -2.16 -16.76 -20.26
N HIS A 199 -1.74 -15.50 -20.41
CA HIS A 199 -0.36 -15.06 -20.26
C HIS A 199 -0.32 -13.83 -19.36
N CYS A 200 0.12 -14.02 -18.11
CA CYS A 200 0.34 -12.94 -17.17
C CYS A 200 1.83 -12.76 -16.93
N GLY A 201 2.32 -11.54 -17.08
CA GLY A 201 3.67 -11.14 -16.73
C GLY A 201 3.63 -10.09 -15.63
N PHE A 202 4.53 -10.19 -14.67
CA PHE A 202 4.73 -9.15 -13.67
C PHE A 202 6.21 -8.92 -13.39
N GLU A 203 6.51 -7.71 -12.96
CA GLU A 203 7.82 -7.28 -12.48
C GLU A 203 7.75 -7.10 -10.97
N ILE A 204 8.81 -7.52 -10.29
CA ILE A 204 8.95 -7.46 -8.84
C ILE A 204 10.14 -6.55 -8.54
N HIS A 205 9.89 -5.50 -7.77
CA HIS A 205 10.88 -4.54 -7.29
C HIS A 205 11.07 -4.64 -5.78
#